data_AF-A0AAW6YQC8-F1
#
_entry.id   AF-A0AAW6YQC8-F1
#
_cell.length_a   1.000
_cell.length_b   1.000
_cell.length_c   1.000
_cell.angle_alpha   90.00
_cell.angle_beta   90.00
_cell.angle_gamma   90.00
#
_symmetry.space_group_name_H-M   'P 1'
#
loop_
_entity.id
_entity.type
_entity.pdbx_description
1 polymer ?
#
loop_
_entity_poly.entity_id
_entity_poly.type
_entity_poly.pdbx_seq_one_letter_code
_entity_poly.pdbx_strand_id
1 'polypeptide(L)'
;YNSPIEGIMWSIFASVVYLLIGLANPASMIMRMNHAIEIKEQDDPELWHVVEDMAMVAQVPMPRVFIIEDDSPNAFATGKNPQ
;
A
#
# COMPACT_ATOMS: atom_id res chain seq x y z
N TYR A 1 -38.89 -6.85 -16.84
CA TYR A 1 -37.78 -6.75 -15.88
C TYR A 1 -37.26 -8.14 -15.54
N ASN A 2 -36.59 -8.79 -16.49
CA ASN A 2 -35.56 -9.83 -16.27
C ASN A 2 -35.16 -10.38 -17.65
N SER A 3 -34.54 -9.56 -18.51
CA SER A 3 -33.80 -10.16 -19.61
C SER A 3 -32.46 -10.64 -19.04
N PRO A 4 -32.06 -11.90 -19.23
CA PRO A 4 -30.76 -12.39 -18.76
C PRO A 4 -29.59 -11.53 -19.26
N ILE A 5 -29.79 -10.85 -20.40
CA ILE A 5 -28.85 -9.92 -21.02
C ILE A 5 -28.66 -8.66 -20.15
N GLU A 6 -29.73 -8.07 -19.60
CA GLU A 6 -29.61 -6.94 -18.67
C GLU A 6 -28.79 -7.32 -17.43
N GLY A 7 -29.00 -8.52 -16.88
CA GLY A 7 -28.22 -9.02 -15.74
C GLY A 7 -26.73 -9.17 -16.06
N ILE A 8 -26.40 -9.73 -17.22
CA ILE A 8 -25.01 -9.88 -17.69
C ILE A 8 -24.36 -8.50 -17.89
N MET A 9 -25.06 -7.56 -18.51
CA MET A 9 -24.57 -6.19 -18.72
C MET A 9 -24.25 -5.50 -17.39
N TRP A 10 -25.15 -5.61 -16.40
CA TRP A 10 -24.90 -5.08 -15.05
C TRP A 10 -23.71 -5.74 -14.36
N SER A 11 -23.55 -7.07 -14.49
CA SER A 11 -22.42 -7.79 -13.88
C SER A 11 -21.07 -7.40 -14.49
N ILE A 12 -21.00 -7.23 -15.81
CA ILE A 12 -19.78 -6.82 -16.52
C ILE A 12 -19.44 -5.38 -16.12
N PHE A 13 -20.45 -4.49 -16.12
CA PHE A 13 -20.25 -3.11 -15.70
C PHE A 13 -19.73 -3.02 -14.26
N ALA A 14 -20.38 -3.71 -13.31
CA ALA A 14 -19.94 -3.76 -11.92
C ALA A 14 -18.52 -4.33 -11.77
N SER A 15 -18.18 -5.37 -12.54
CA SER A 15 -16.85 -5.99 -12.51
C SER A 15 -15.77 -5.04 -13.03
N VAL A 16 -16.04 -4.32 -14.12
CA VAL A 16 -15.12 -3.31 -14.66
C VAL A 16 -14.91 -2.17 -13.66
N VAL A 17 -15.99 -1.68 -13.04
CA VAL A 17 -15.91 -0.65 -12.00
C VAL A 17 -15.07 -1.15 -10.81
N TYR A 18 -15.30 -2.38 -10.34
CA TYR A 18 -14.52 -2.98 -9.26
C TYR A 18 -13.03 -3.09 -9.60
N LEU A 19 -12.70 -3.54 -10.82
CA LEU A 19 -11.32 -3.61 -11.30
C LEU A 19 -10.66 -2.23 -11.35
N LEU A 20 -11.36 -1.21 -11.85
CA LEU A 20 -10.82 0.16 -11.92
C LEU A 20 -10.55 0.73 -10.51
N ILE A 21 -11.42 0.47 -9.53
CA ILE A 21 -11.20 0.87 -8.14
C ILE A 21 -9.97 0.18 -7.55
N GLY A 22 -9.85 -1.14 -7.75
CA GLY A 22 -8.70 -1.92 -7.26
C GLY A 22 -7.36 -1.49 -7.88
N LEU A 23 -7.37 -1.14 -9.17
CA LEU A 23 -6.16 -0.70 -9.90
C LEU A 23 -5.75 0.73 -9.57
N ALA A 24 -6.68 1.60 -9.16
CA ALA A 24 -6.37 3.00 -8.89
C ALA A 24 -5.49 3.18 -7.64
N ASN A 25 -5.63 2.33 -6.60
CA ASN A 25 -4.92 2.50 -5.33
C ASN A 25 -4.49 1.17 -4.65
N PRO A 26 -3.72 0.30 -5.33
CA PRO A 26 -3.36 -1.01 -4.78
C PRO A 26 -2.55 -0.93 -3.47
N ALA A 27 -1.64 0.04 -3.36
CA ALA A 27 -0.78 0.19 -2.18
C ALA A 27 -1.57 0.56 -0.91
N SER A 28 -2.51 1.51 -0.99
CA SER A 28 -3.31 1.91 0.17
C SER A 28 -4.32 0.85 0.58
N MET A 29 -4.82 0.05 -0.39
CA MET A 29 -5.66 -1.10 -0.09
C MET A 29 -4.89 -2.15 0.72
N ILE A 30 -3.68 -2.50 0.31
CA ILE A 30 -2.82 -3.46 1.02
C ILE A 30 -2.45 -2.95 2.41
N MET A 31 -2.08 -1.68 2.56
CA MET A 31 -1.76 -1.10 3.87
C MET A 31 -2.95 -1.13 4.83
N ARG A 32 -4.17 -0.86 4.34
CA ARG A 32 -5.39 -0.94 5.17
C ARG A 32 -5.76 -2.36 5.55
N MET A 33 -5.50 -3.34 4.68
CA MET A 33 -5.79 -4.76 4.96
C MET A 33 -4.82 -5.35 5.98
N ASN A 34 -3.58 -4.88 6.01
CA ASN A 34 -2.53 -5.38 6.92
C ASN A 34 -2.38 -4.54 8.20
N HIS A 35 -3.33 -3.66 8.52
CA HIS A 35 -3.25 -2.81 9.72
C HIS A 35 -1.93 -2.04 9.85
N ALA A 36 -1.34 -1.59 8.73
CA ALA A 36 -0.06 -0.89 8.74
C ALA A 36 -0.17 0.43 9.52
N ILE A 37 0.71 0.61 10.51
CA ILE A 37 0.78 1.81 11.35
C ILE A 37 1.98 2.64 10.89
N GLU A 38 1.74 3.88 10.48
CA GLU A 38 2.82 4.83 10.19
C GLU A 38 3.52 5.20 11.49
N ILE A 39 4.84 5.11 11.51
CA ILE A 39 5.67 5.49 12.66
C ILE A 39 6.42 6.79 12.38
N LYS A 40 6.88 7.43 13.44
CA LYS A 40 7.83 8.55 13.45
C LYS A 40 9.08 8.15 14.22
N GLU A 41 10.12 8.98 14.11
CA GLU A 41 11.39 8.80 14.84
C GLU A 41 11.20 8.51 16.34
N GLN A 42 10.27 9.19 17.00
CA GLN A 42 9.99 9.01 18.42
C GLN A 42 9.35 7.66 18.79
N ASP A 43 8.72 6.97 17.83
CA ASP A 43 7.98 5.73 18.10
C ASP A 43 8.93 4.52 18.12
N ASP A 44 9.94 4.52 17.24
CA ASP A 44 11.05 3.55 17.22
C ASP A 44 12.32 4.21 16.63
N PRO A 45 13.17 4.83 17.48
CA PRO A 45 14.35 5.57 17.01
C PRO A 45 15.38 4.67 16.32
N GLU A 46 15.52 3.41 16.76
CA GLU A 46 16.51 2.49 16.20
C GLU A 46 16.14 2.11 14.77
N LEU A 47 14.89 1.68 14.55
CA LEU A 47 14.40 1.37 13.21
C LEU A 47 14.42 2.61 12.31
N TRP A 48 14.02 3.77 12.84
CA TRP A 48 14.00 5.02 12.09
C TRP A 48 15.38 5.40 11.57
N HIS A 49 16.40 5.41 12.43
CA HIS A 49 17.77 5.78 12.03
C HIS A 49 18.38 4.77 11.05
N VAL A 50 18.06 3.47 11.16
CA VAL A 50 18.49 2.48 10.17
C VAL A 50 17.94 2.83 8.78
N VAL A 51 16.66 3.20 8.68
CA VAL A 51 16.05 3.61 7.41
C VAL A 51 16.60 4.96 6.94
N GLU A 52 16.82 5.90 7.85
CA GLU A 52 17.39 7.22 7.56
C GLU A 52 18.81 7.13 7.00
N ASP A 53 19.67 6.31 7.62
CA ASP A 53 21.03 6.05 7.14
C ASP A 53 21.01 5.43 5.74
N MET A 54 20.12 4.47 5.49
CA MET A 54 19.94 3.90 4.15
C MET A 54 19.46 4.95 3.14
N ALA A 55 18.53 5.83 3.51
CA ALA A 55 18.03 6.90 2.66
C ALA A 55 19.13 7.94 2.34
N MET A 56 19.93 8.32 3.34
CA MET A 56 21.08 9.21 3.18
C MET A 56 22.12 8.63 2.21
N VAL A 57 22.49 7.36 2.41
CA VAL A 57 23.45 6.66 1.53
C VAL A 57 22.92 6.56 0.10
N ALA A 58 21.62 6.27 -0.05
CA ALA A 58 20.96 6.21 -1.35
C ALA A 58 20.65 7.57 -1.98
N GLN A 59 20.90 8.68 -1.26
CA GLN A 59 20.60 10.05 -1.66
C GLN A 59 19.12 10.24 -2.06
N VAL A 60 18.21 9.61 -1.31
CA VAL A 60 16.76 9.76 -1.46
C VAL A 60 16.17 10.46 -0.23
N PRO A 61 15.04 11.17 -0.37
CA PRO A 61 14.28 11.67 0.76
C PRO A 61 13.89 10.54 1.70
N MET A 62 13.80 10.85 3.00
CA MET A 62 13.36 9.89 4.01
C MET A 62 11.98 9.33 3.63
N PRO A 63 11.86 8.01 3.39
CA PRO A 63 10.58 7.41 3.09
C PRO A 63 9.67 7.41 4.33
N ARG A 64 8.36 7.31 4.10
CA ARG A 64 7.43 7.00 5.19
C ARG A 64 7.66 5.55 5.64
N VAL A 65 7.71 5.34 6.94
CA VAL A 65 7.94 4.02 7.56
C VAL A 65 6.65 3.54 8.18
N PHE A 66 6.32 2.27 7.93
CA PHE A 66 5.14 1.62 8.46
C PHE A 66 5.54 0.31 9.13
N ILE A 67 4.94 0.02 10.28
CA ILE A 67 5.02 -1.27 10.95
C ILE A 67 3.72 -2.03 10.71
N ILE A 68 3.85 -3.31 10.36
CA ILE A 68 2.76 -4.27 10.26
C ILE A 68 3.04 -5.35 11.30
N GLU A 69 2.06 -5.64 12.16
CA GLU A 69 2.15 -6.76 13.09
C GLU A 69 1.93 -8.08 12.34
N ASP A 70 3.01 -8.84 12.15
CA ASP A 70 3.03 -10.15 11.51
C ASP A 70 3.95 -11.08 12.31
N ASP A 71 3.56 -12.34 12.50
CA ASP A 71 4.35 -13.35 13.21
C ASP A 71 5.63 -13.73 12.43
N SER A 72 5.64 -13.49 11.12
CA SER A 72 6.75 -13.81 10.23
C SER A 72 7.68 -12.62 10.03
N PRO A 73 9.02 -12.81 10.03
CA PRO A 73 9.95 -11.72 9.75
C PRO A 73 10.00 -11.38 8.26
N ASN A 74 9.44 -10.23 7.88
CA ASN A 74 9.43 -9.74 6.50
C ASN A 74 9.52 -8.20 6.43
N ALA A 75 10.02 -7.69 5.30
CA ALA A 75 10.05 -6.26 4.98
C ALA A 75 9.97 -6.07 3.46
N PHE A 76 9.34 -4.97 3.02
CA PHE A 76 9.23 -4.60 1.61
C PHE A 76 9.30 -3.08 1.45
N ALA A 77 9.83 -2.59 0.32
CA ALA A 77 9.93 -1.18 0.00
C ALA A 77 9.40 -0.90 -1.41
N THR A 78 8.72 0.23 -1.59
CA THR A 78 8.20 0.68 -2.89
C THR A 78 8.37 2.18 -3.06
N GLY A 79 8.62 2.64 -4.29
CA GLY A 79 8.75 4.04 -4.65
C GLY A 79 8.58 4.21 -6.15
N LYS A 80 7.74 5.17 -6.58
CA LYS A 80 7.54 5.50 -8.01
C LYS A 80 8.45 6.63 -8.48
N ASN A 81 8.83 7.52 -7.58
CA ASN A 81 9.75 8.61 -7.82
C ASN A 81 10.58 8.79 -6.53
N PRO A 82 11.91 8.91 -6.62
CA PRO A 82 12.74 9.30 -5.48
C PRO A 82 12.53 10.77 -5.06
N GLN A 83 11.73 11.58 -5.75
CA GLN A 83 11.39 12.96 -5.36
C GLN A 83 9.92 13.07 -4.94
#